data_AF-A0A1V6C4S6-F1
#
_entry.id   AF-A0A1V6C4S6-F1
#
_cell.length_a   1.000
_cell.length_b   1.000
_cell.length_c   1.000
_cell.angle_alpha   90.00
_cell.angle_beta   90.00
_cell.angle_gamma   90.00
#
_symmetry.space_group_name_H-M   'P 1'
#
loop_
_entity.id
_entity.type
_entity.pdbx_description
1 polymer ?
#
loop_
_entity_poly.entity_id
_entity_poly.type
_entity_poly.pdbx_seq_one_letter_code
_entity_poly.pdbx_strand_id
1 'polypeptide(L)'
;MKKLRFYVVIFVVVALFSGCGQVTPPDNGGDNKQPENTEKRIYWFDDNTRTETKMGIVYSVNLGYKDKRQEFEIPKPEPQSDYVLKTGFVFYPYVNIVSISKNKKFILFSAEFGKGFDIENGETHLIDGKKVYLIRVSEYSVYELSTKEFHYIGASCQYIFDYNYSRANYKEIGHKYYPAGWLDDELLLVETTKDEKMYTMGQDAAVKIEEVLSIEVPYATAKAVSFSLKDFTLSPTDKFKPLKPWTSYSDTQTGIVGYFDPFYPFRQFLFIDYPTYGSVVTTLTDFKGEKTYDLYELAKEALPKDYVLGDSKFCGAMVDQNGRRMCYYCMQGYPKEILKYKPNDPVWRESYPPIPREEYVVFGLDFDTGKIEKYMTTDQIISEVKRLYGEQHKNVEILIRGFGGVADGITKETGPLITIGCVIMHKIDESSKNITYVYKFVGSKLDKLEVVEKDYMMSPFFIR
;
A
#
# COMPACT_ATOMS: atom_id res chain seq x y z
N MET A 1 -13.30 28.82 -46.75
CA MET A 1 -14.33 29.83 -46.42
C MET A 1 -15.45 29.16 -45.62
N LYS A 2 -16.23 29.94 -44.86
CA LYS A 2 -17.47 29.54 -44.15
C LYS A 2 -18.47 28.88 -45.15
N LYS A 3 -19.39 27.98 -44.77
CA LYS A 3 -20.40 28.15 -43.70
C LYS A 3 -20.83 26.85 -43.01
N LEU A 4 -21.05 26.99 -41.70
CA LEU A 4 -21.86 26.16 -40.81
C LEU A 4 -23.29 26.76 -40.72
N ARG A 5 -24.33 25.91 -40.55
CA ARG A 5 -25.56 26.09 -39.70
C ARG A 5 -26.69 25.14 -40.18
N PHE A 6 -27.12 24.17 -39.36
CA PHE A 6 -28.29 24.20 -38.43
C PHE A 6 -29.63 23.94 -39.18
N TYR A 7 -30.61 23.15 -38.69
CA TYR A 7 -30.83 22.48 -37.39
C TYR A 7 -32.02 21.46 -37.48
N VAL A 8 -32.23 20.62 -36.43
CA VAL A 8 -33.57 20.15 -35.91
C VAL A 8 -34.34 19.06 -36.73
N VAL A 9 -34.99 18.00 -36.19
CA VAL A 9 -35.07 17.31 -34.85
C VAL A 9 -35.88 15.98 -34.98
N ILE A 10 -35.54 14.92 -34.21
CA ILE A 10 -36.32 13.81 -33.53
C ILE A 10 -37.69 13.35 -34.16
N PHE A 11 -38.11 12.07 -34.31
CA PHE A 11 -38.14 10.84 -33.43
C PHE A 11 -37.93 9.52 -34.24
N VAL A 12 -37.14 8.52 -33.78
CA VAL A 12 -37.41 7.38 -32.83
C VAL A 12 -38.51 6.38 -33.28
N VAL A 13 -38.28 5.09 -32.98
CA VAL A 13 -39.13 3.86 -33.10
C VAL A 13 -38.79 3.01 -34.36
N VAL A 14 -38.39 1.72 -34.30
CA VAL A 14 -37.92 0.82 -33.20
C VAL A 14 -37.18 -0.43 -33.76
N ALA A 15 -36.53 -1.23 -32.90
CA ALA A 15 -36.05 -2.63 -33.09
C ALA A 15 -34.99 -2.97 -34.16
N LEU A 16 -33.73 -3.22 -33.71
CA LEU A 16 -33.10 -4.55 -33.67
C LEU A 16 -31.57 -4.46 -33.37
N PHE A 17 -31.21 -4.42 -32.09
CA PHE A 17 -29.89 -4.87 -31.61
C PHE A 17 -30.01 -5.43 -30.20
N SER A 18 -30.37 -6.71 -30.11
CA SER A 18 -30.37 -7.50 -28.87
C SER A 18 -29.10 -8.35 -28.81
N GLY A 19 -28.25 -8.12 -27.81
CA GLY A 19 -26.99 -8.84 -27.62
C GLY A 19 -26.38 -8.53 -26.26
N CYS A 20 -26.63 -9.41 -25.29
CA CYS A 20 -26.34 -9.36 -23.86
C CYS A 20 -24.92 -8.87 -23.46
N GLY A 21 -24.69 -8.38 -22.24
CA GLY A 21 -25.53 -8.54 -21.05
C GLY A 21 -25.52 -7.34 -20.10
N GLN A 22 -26.72 -6.89 -19.75
CA GLN A 22 -27.01 -5.95 -18.68
C GLN A 22 -27.65 -6.76 -17.56
N VAL A 23 -27.02 -6.82 -16.38
CA VAL A 23 -27.55 -7.59 -15.25
C VAL A 23 -28.66 -6.77 -14.57
N THR A 24 -29.90 -7.20 -14.76
CA THR A 24 -31.06 -6.69 -14.00
C THR A 24 -30.92 -7.00 -12.51
N PRO A 25 -31.37 -6.11 -11.61
CA PRO A 25 -31.40 -6.39 -10.19
C PRO A 25 -32.50 -7.43 -9.88
N PRO A 26 -32.27 -8.38 -8.95
CA PRO A 26 -33.34 -9.18 -8.39
C PRO A 26 -34.03 -8.40 -7.26
N ASP A 27 -35.20 -7.83 -7.55
CA ASP A 27 -36.17 -7.48 -6.52
C ASP A 27 -37.20 -8.60 -6.42
N ASN A 28 -37.12 -9.39 -5.34
CA ASN A 28 -38.24 -9.94 -4.58
C ASN A 28 -37.69 -10.81 -3.44
N GLY A 29 -38.27 -10.67 -2.24
CA GLY A 29 -37.65 -11.15 -1.00
C GLY A 29 -37.38 -12.66 -0.93
N GLY A 30 -36.14 -12.99 -0.53
CA GLY A 30 -35.66 -14.33 -0.20
C GLY A 30 -34.20 -14.21 0.26
N ASP A 31 -33.84 -14.94 1.32
CA ASP A 31 -32.57 -14.88 2.06
C ASP A 31 -31.36 -14.28 1.33
N ASN A 32 -30.72 -13.27 1.94
CA ASN A 32 -29.48 -12.61 1.49
C ASN A 32 -28.25 -13.55 1.54
N LYS A 33 -28.27 -14.68 0.84
CA LYS A 33 -27.10 -15.51 0.59
C LYS A 33 -26.36 -15.00 -0.64
N GLN A 34 -25.30 -14.24 -0.35
CA GLN A 34 -24.40 -13.63 -1.32
C GLN A 34 -23.87 -14.68 -2.33
N PRO A 35 -23.85 -14.40 -3.65
CA PRO A 35 -23.27 -15.31 -4.63
C PRO A 35 -21.77 -15.47 -4.37
N GLU A 36 -21.32 -16.72 -4.32
CA GLU A 36 -20.06 -17.12 -3.68
C GLU A 36 -18.80 -16.92 -4.55
N ASN A 37 -18.96 -16.53 -5.82
CA ASN A 37 -17.85 -16.46 -6.76
C ASN A 37 -17.94 -15.23 -7.68
N THR A 38 -17.12 -14.21 -7.38
CA THR A 38 -16.91 -13.04 -8.22
C THR A 38 -15.41 -12.96 -8.51
N GLU A 39 -15.01 -12.98 -9.79
CA GLU A 39 -13.60 -12.87 -10.20
C GLU A 39 -12.93 -11.68 -9.47
N LYS A 40 -11.86 -11.97 -8.71
CA LYS A 40 -11.14 -10.98 -7.91
C LYS A 40 -10.03 -10.34 -8.74
N ARG A 41 -9.79 -9.05 -8.49
CA ARG A 41 -9.11 -8.16 -9.43
C ARG A 41 -8.26 -7.16 -8.65
N ILE A 42 -7.12 -6.76 -9.22
CA ILE A 42 -6.25 -5.70 -8.68
C ILE A 42 -6.81 -4.37 -9.16
N TYR A 43 -6.92 -3.39 -8.27
CA TYR A 43 -7.51 -2.08 -8.56
C TYR A 43 -6.45 -0.98 -8.59
N TRP A 44 -6.64 0.02 -9.44
CA TRP A 44 -5.91 1.27 -9.36
C TRP A 44 -6.75 2.43 -9.84
N PHE A 45 -6.39 3.63 -9.37
CA PHE A 45 -7.08 4.86 -9.67
C PHE A 45 -6.21 5.70 -10.60
N ASP A 46 -6.76 6.09 -11.74
CA ASP A 46 -6.23 7.11 -12.63
C ASP A 46 -6.92 8.43 -12.27
N ASP A 47 -6.24 9.25 -11.47
CA ASP A 47 -6.80 10.48 -10.90
C ASP A 47 -7.01 11.61 -11.92
N ASN A 48 -6.53 11.42 -13.15
CA ASN A 48 -6.58 12.42 -14.23
C ASN A 48 -6.08 13.81 -13.77
N THR A 49 -5.14 13.88 -12.81
CA THR A 49 -4.71 15.11 -12.11
C THR A 49 -4.25 16.24 -13.03
N ARG A 50 -3.79 15.92 -14.24
CA ARG A 50 -3.29 16.89 -15.23
C ARG A 50 -4.33 17.33 -16.28
N THR A 51 -5.60 16.95 -16.12
CA THR A 51 -6.67 17.34 -17.04
C THR A 51 -7.77 18.11 -16.33
N GLU A 52 -8.46 18.99 -17.07
CA GLU A 52 -9.62 19.76 -16.60
C GLU A 52 -10.83 18.88 -16.23
N THR A 53 -10.75 17.56 -16.44
CA THR A 53 -11.83 16.64 -16.10
C THR A 53 -12.00 16.54 -14.58
N LYS A 54 -13.25 16.68 -14.13
CA LYS A 54 -13.65 16.49 -12.73
C LYS A 54 -13.73 15.01 -12.31
N MET A 55 -13.29 14.06 -13.14
CA MET A 55 -13.51 12.62 -12.96
C MET A 55 -12.17 11.86 -12.98
N GLY A 56 -11.93 11.04 -11.96
CA GLY A 56 -10.93 9.98 -12.02
C GLY A 56 -11.56 8.65 -12.44
N ILE A 57 -10.75 7.73 -12.95
CA ILE A 57 -11.19 6.42 -13.45
C ILE A 57 -10.59 5.32 -12.58
N VAL A 58 -11.45 4.43 -12.09
CA VAL A 58 -11.02 3.17 -11.47
C VAL A 58 -10.88 2.12 -12.54
N TYR A 59 -9.68 1.59 -12.69
CA TYR A 59 -9.40 0.43 -13.51
C TYR A 59 -9.22 -0.81 -12.63
N SER A 60 -9.40 -1.97 -13.25
CA SER A 60 -9.01 -3.25 -12.68
C SER A 60 -8.31 -4.15 -13.69
N VAL A 61 -7.55 -5.12 -13.20
CA VAL A 61 -6.99 -6.21 -13.99
C VAL A 61 -7.12 -7.51 -13.20
N ASN A 62 -7.25 -8.64 -13.88
CA ASN A 62 -7.22 -9.91 -13.16
C ASN A 62 -5.81 -10.25 -12.66
N LEU A 63 -5.76 -11.32 -11.89
CA LEU A 63 -4.63 -11.72 -11.04
C LEU A 63 -3.46 -12.30 -11.85
N GLY A 64 -3.73 -12.68 -13.09
CA GLY A 64 -2.72 -13.05 -14.09
C GLY A 64 -2.18 -11.84 -14.86
N TYR A 65 -2.53 -10.60 -14.48
CA TYR A 65 -2.31 -9.37 -15.23
C TYR A 65 -2.88 -9.44 -16.66
N LYS A 66 -4.07 -10.04 -16.81
CA LYS A 66 -4.80 -10.15 -18.08
C LYS A 66 -6.18 -9.50 -17.93
N ASP A 67 -6.80 -9.20 -19.06
CA ASP A 67 -8.17 -8.65 -19.11
C ASP A 67 -8.29 -7.37 -18.24
N LYS A 68 -7.61 -6.30 -18.66
CA LYS A 68 -7.78 -4.96 -18.07
C LYS A 68 -9.18 -4.44 -18.39
N ARG A 69 -9.89 -3.91 -17.38
CA ARG A 69 -11.22 -3.30 -17.49
C ARG A 69 -11.23 -1.92 -16.83
N GLN A 70 -12.10 -1.05 -17.32
CA GLN A 70 -12.56 0.14 -16.58
C GLN A 70 -13.75 -0.27 -15.74
N GLU A 71 -13.75 0.04 -14.45
CA GLU A 71 -14.80 -0.37 -13.50
C GLU A 71 -15.74 0.78 -13.18
N PHE A 72 -15.20 1.92 -12.74
CA PHE A 72 -15.98 3.05 -12.23
C PHE A 72 -15.39 4.38 -12.71
N GLU A 73 -16.26 5.37 -12.90
CA GLU A 73 -15.87 6.79 -12.98
C GLU A 73 -16.30 7.47 -11.68
N ILE A 74 -15.38 8.20 -11.06
CA ILE A 74 -15.60 8.77 -9.73
C ILE A 74 -15.27 10.27 -9.77
N PRO A 75 -16.20 11.15 -9.35
CA PRO A 75 -15.93 12.59 -9.31
C PRO A 75 -14.84 12.91 -8.29
N LYS A 76 -14.06 13.96 -8.53
CA LYS A 76 -13.16 14.53 -7.53
C LYS A 76 -14.02 15.06 -6.36
N PRO A 77 -13.75 14.70 -5.09
CA PRO A 77 -14.51 15.20 -3.96
C PRO A 77 -14.31 16.71 -3.82
N GLU A 78 -15.41 17.42 -3.56
CA GLU A 78 -15.37 18.82 -3.14
C GLU A 78 -14.94 18.88 -1.66
N PRO A 79 -14.15 19.89 -1.23
CA PRO A 79 -13.58 19.96 0.11
C PRO A 79 -14.67 20.15 1.18
N GLN A 80 -14.47 19.53 2.34
CA GLN A 80 -15.41 19.60 3.47
C GLN A 80 -14.80 20.19 4.75
N SER A 81 -13.48 20.14 4.93
CA SER A 81 -12.86 20.59 6.17
C SER A 81 -12.64 22.10 6.22
N ASP A 82 -12.81 22.66 7.41
CA ASP A 82 -12.46 24.05 7.73
C ASP A 82 -11.01 24.40 7.39
N TYR A 83 -10.10 23.41 7.41
CA TYR A 83 -8.70 23.59 7.04
C TYR A 83 -8.55 23.97 5.56
N VAL A 84 -9.36 23.39 4.67
CA VAL A 84 -9.34 23.66 3.23
C VAL A 84 -10.19 24.87 2.88
N LEU A 85 -11.39 24.97 3.45
CA LEU A 85 -12.35 26.04 3.14
C LEU A 85 -11.86 27.44 3.54
N LYS A 86 -11.07 27.59 4.61
CA LYS A 86 -10.62 28.90 5.14
C LYS A 86 -9.30 29.41 4.58
N THR A 87 -8.51 28.56 3.93
CA THR A 87 -7.14 28.87 3.47
C THR A 87 -7.06 29.24 1.98
N GLY A 88 -8.16 29.03 1.25
CA GLY A 88 -8.28 29.41 -0.17
C GLY A 88 -7.36 28.61 -1.08
N PHE A 89 -7.27 27.28 -0.89
CA PHE A 89 -6.55 26.38 -1.80
C PHE A 89 -7.03 26.56 -3.24
N VAL A 90 -6.10 26.63 -4.19
CA VAL A 90 -6.41 26.57 -5.63
C VAL A 90 -6.39 25.10 -6.04
N PHE A 91 -7.55 24.56 -6.42
CA PHE A 91 -7.81 23.12 -6.42
C PHE A 91 -7.08 22.32 -7.51
N TYR A 92 -6.22 21.40 -7.08
CA TYR A 92 -6.01 20.09 -7.70
C TYR A 92 -5.64 19.07 -6.60
N PRO A 93 -6.61 18.40 -5.95
CA PRO A 93 -6.29 17.42 -4.92
C PRO A 93 -5.66 16.17 -5.54
N TYR A 94 -4.63 15.61 -4.89
CA TYR A 94 -4.23 14.24 -5.14
C TYR A 94 -5.25 13.33 -4.46
N VAL A 95 -5.93 12.48 -5.23
CA VAL A 95 -7.02 11.64 -4.72
C VAL A 95 -6.56 10.18 -4.75
N ASN A 96 -6.62 9.53 -3.59
CA ASN A 96 -6.19 8.16 -3.39
C ASN A 96 -7.39 7.30 -2.97
N ILE A 97 -7.57 6.14 -3.63
CA ILE A 97 -8.46 5.09 -3.12
C ILE A 97 -7.73 4.36 -2.00
N VAL A 98 -8.26 4.40 -0.79
CA VAL A 98 -7.63 3.75 0.38
C VAL A 98 -8.11 2.30 0.50
N SER A 99 -9.39 2.01 0.20
CA SER A 99 -9.95 0.65 0.22
C SER A 99 -11.32 0.59 -0.47
N ILE A 100 -11.70 -0.58 -1.01
CA ILE A 100 -13.01 -0.84 -1.62
C ILE A 100 -13.74 -1.91 -0.78
N SER A 101 -15.04 -1.71 -0.56
CA SER A 101 -15.89 -2.70 0.12
C SER A 101 -16.05 -4.00 -0.70
N LYS A 102 -16.18 -5.16 -0.02
CA LYS A 102 -16.32 -6.49 -0.68
C LYS A 102 -17.43 -6.54 -1.73
N ASN A 103 -18.55 -5.85 -1.49
CA ASN A 103 -19.70 -5.79 -2.39
C ASN A 103 -19.58 -4.70 -3.49
N LYS A 104 -18.48 -3.94 -3.49
CA LYS A 104 -18.20 -2.82 -4.41
C LYS A 104 -19.32 -1.76 -4.43
N LYS A 105 -19.98 -1.51 -3.30
CA LYS A 105 -20.96 -0.40 -3.15
C LYS A 105 -20.32 0.86 -2.57
N PHE A 106 -19.34 0.69 -1.71
CA PHE A 106 -18.64 1.76 -0.99
C PHE A 106 -17.14 1.73 -1.24
N ILE A 107 -16.51 2.91 -1.28
CA ILE A 107 -15.06 3.09 -1.46
C ILE A 107 -14.58 4.14 -0.45
N LEU A 108 -13.55 3.82 0.34
CA LEU A 108 -12.86 4.78 1.20
C LEU A 108 -11.84 5.57 0.38
N PHE A 109 -11.91 6.89 0.45
CA PHE A 109 -11.04 7.85 -0.21
C PHE A 109 -10.21 8.67 0.79
N SER A 110 -9.04 9.09 0.32
CA SER A 110 -8.25 10.20 0.88
C SER A 110 -8.04 11.24 -0.22
N ALA A 111 -8.31 12.51 0.07
CA ALA A 111 -8.06 13.65 -0.81
C ALA A 111 -7.05 14.59 -0.16
N GLU A 112 -5.92 14.83 -0.83
CA GLU A 112 -4.82 15.66 -0.34
C GLU A 112 -4.82 17.05 -0.99
N PHE A 113 -4.90 18.10 -0.18
CA PHE A 113 -4.87 19.50 -0.59
C PHE A 113 -3.57 20.16 -0.13
N GLY A 114 -2.85 20.85 -1.04
CA GLY A 114 -1.55 21.48 -0.78
C GLY A 114 -1.51 22.97 -1.14
N LYS A 115 -1.05 23.83 -0.21
CA LYS A 115 -0.85 25.27 -0.43
C LYS A 115 0.46 25.71 0.20
N GLY A 116 1.43 26.05 -0.65
CA GLY A 116 2.60 26.82 -0.24
C GLY A 116 2.25 28.30 -0.07
N PHE A 117 3.00 29.00 0.78
CA PHE A 117 2.86 30.43 1.02
C PHE A 117 4.10 31.15 0.50
N ASP A 118 3.91 32.20 -0.29
CA ASP A 118 5.01 33.02 -0.81
C ASP A 118 5.50 34.01 0.25
N ILE A 119 6.30 33.51 1.19
CA ILE A 119 6.86 34.29 2.30
C ILE A 119 7.79 35.41 1.81
N GLU A 120 8.44 35.23 0.65
CA GLU A 120 9.35 36.22 0.06
C GLU A 120 8.59 37.42 -0.50
N ASN A 121 7.47 37.18 -1.18
CA ASN A 121 6.56 38.22 -1.67
C ASN A 121 5.51 38.67 -0.62
N GLY A 122 5.70 38.30 0.65
CA GLY A 122 4.96 38.83 1.79
C GLY A 122 3.64 38.13 2.11
N GLU A 123 3.29 37.02 1.44
CA GLU A 123 2.19 36.17 1.88
C GLU A 123 2.53 35.58 3.26
N THR A 124 1.60 35.70 4.21
CA THR A 124 1.81 35.22 5.57
C THR A 124 0.61 34.47 6.10
N HIS A 125 0.88 33.25 6.59
CA HIS A 125 -0.02 32.47 7.41
C HIS A 125 0.73 32.11 8.70
N LEU A 126 0.08 32.31 9.85
CA LEU A 126 0.70 32.17 11.17
C LEU A 126 0.00 31.08 11.98
N ILE A 127 0.77 30.14 12.50
CA ILE A 127 0.34 29.14 13.49
C ILE A 127 1.31 29.23 14.67
N ASP A 128 0.76 29.37 15.88
CA ASP A 128 1.52 29.58 17.11
C ASP A 128 2.57 30.73 17.00
N GLY A 129 2.24 31.78 16.25
CA GLY A 129 3.13 32.92 15.97
C GLY A 129 4.25 32.67 14.95
N LYS A 130 4.37 31.46 14.38
CA LYS A 130 5.37 31.11 13.37
C LYS A 130 4.79 31.16 11.95
N LYS A 131 5.59 31.63 10.99
CA LYS A 131 5.23 31.61 9.56
C LYS A 131 5.18 30.17 9.04
N VAL A 132 4.04 29.78 8.49
CA VAL A 132 3.88 28.50 7.79
C VAL A 132 4.37 28.65 6.36
N TYR A 133 5.22 27.72 5.93
CA TYR A 133 5.72 27.62 4.56
C TYR A 133 4.73 26.84 3.66
N LEU A 134 4.17 25.74 4.16
CA LEU A 134 3.28 24.86 3.41
C LEU A 134 2.21 24.25 4.34
N ILE A 135 0.95 24.27 3.91
CA ILE A 135 -0.13 23.47 4.50
C ILE A 135 -0.40 22.27 3.60
N ARG A 136 -0.53 21.09 4.22
CA ARG A 136 -1.08 19.88 3.59
C ARG A 136 -2.27 19.40 4.41
N VAL A 137 -3.42 19.19 3.77
CA VAL A 137 -4.61 18.60 4.42
C VAL A 137 -4.94 17.29 3.75
N SER A 138 -5.18 16.24 4.52
CA SER A 138 -5.73 14.97 4.04
C SER A 138 -7.15 14.84 4.56
N GLU A 139 -8.14 14.87 3.67
CA GLU A 139 -9.57 14.65 3.99
C GLU A 139 -9.96 13.20 3.65
N TYR A 140 -10.73 12.57 4.54
CA TYR A 140 -11.16 11.17 4.40
C TYR A 140 -12.68 11.10 4.24
N SER A 141 -13.16 10.30 3.28
CA SER A 141 -14.59 10.15 2.97
C SER A 141 -14.91 8.77 2.42
N VAL A 142 -16.13 8.29 2.65
CA VAL A 142 -16.68 7.11 1.95
C VAL A 142 -17.52 7.59 0.77
N TYR A 143 -17.16 7.16 -0.44
CA TYR A 143 -17.97 7.34 -1.64
C TYR A 143 -18.95 6.17 -1.78
N GLU A 144 -20.23 6.47 -1.96
CA GLU A 144 -21.27 5.48 -2.27
C GLU A 144 -21.56 5.46 -3.78
N LEU A 145 -21.38 4.31 -4.42
CA LEU A 145 -21.54 4.15 -5.87
C LEU A 145 -23.00 4.22 -6.35
N SER A 146 -23.97 3.88 -5.50
CA SER A 146 -25.40 3.91 -5.81
C SER A 146 -25.95 5.34 -5.93
N THR A 147 -25.65 6.18 -4.93
CA THR A 147 -26.11 7.58 -4.82
C THR A 147 -25.16 8.56 -5.49
N LYS A 148 -23.87 8.18 -5.66
CA LYS A 148 -22.75 9.03 -6.10
C LYS A 148 -22.42 10.15 -5.11
N GLU A 149 -22.68 9.91 -3.83
CA GLU A 149 -22.43 10.87 -2.74
C GLU A 149 -21.12 10.55 -2.00
N PHE A 150 -20.49 11.60 -1.46
CA PHE A 150 -19.34 11.51 -0.57
C PHE A 150 -19.80 11.77 0.87
N HIS A 151 -19.57 10.78 1.72
CA HIS A 151 -19.87 10.81 3.15
C HIS A 151 -18.58 11.09 3.92
N TYR A 152 -18.45 12.31 4.44
CA TYR A 152 -17.23 12.78 5.08
C TYR A 152 -16.98 12.11 6.45
N ILE A 153 -15.73 11.71 6.71
CA ILE A 153 -15.31 11.10 7.97
C ILE A 153 -14.55 12.11 8.84
N GLY A 154 -13.59 12.82 8.26
CA GLY A 154 -12.69 13.71 9.01
C GLY A 154 -11.44 14.09 8.21
N ALA A 155 -10.54 14.85 8.84
CA ALA A 155 -9.31 15.32 8.19
C ALA A 155 -8.15 15.50 9.17
N SER A 156 -6.93 15.42 8.64
CA SER A 156 -5.70 15.85 9.30
C SER A 156 -5.07 17.03 8.56
N CYS A 157 -4.62 18.04 9.29
CA CYS A 157 -3.94 19.21 8.74
C CYS A 157 -2.49 19.27 9.24
N GLN A 158 -1.53 19.29 8.33
CA GLN A 158 -0.10 19.43 8.58
C GLN A 158 0.37 20.83 8.17
N TYR A 159 0.90 21.58 9.13
CA TYR A 159 1.59 22.85 8.95
C TYR A 159 3.08 22.61 8.93
N ILE A 160 3.76 22.99 7.86
CA ILE A 160 5.21 22.86 7.67
C ILE A 160 5.82 24.27 7.73
N PHE A 161 6.86 24.46 8.55
CA PHE A 161 7.45 25.76 8.88
C PHE A 161 8.81 26.03 8.18
N ASP A 162 9.33 25.07 7.42
CA ASP A 162 10.60 25.16 6.70
C ASP A 162 10.50 24.37 5.39
N TYR A 163 11.12 24.87 4.32
CA TYR A 163 11.23 24.17 3.04
C TYR A 163 12.19 22.97 3.09
N ASN A 164 13.11 22.94 4.05
CA ASN A 164 14.13 21.91 4.14
C ASN A 164 13.59 20.54 4.59
N TYR A 165 13.12 19.74 3.63
CA TYR A 165 12.51 18.43 3.81
C TYR A 165 13.33 17.40 4.64
N SER A 166 14.64 17.59 4.89
CA SER A 166 15.38 16.67 5.77
C SER A 166 15.30 17.02 7.26
N ARG A 167 14.91 18.26 7.60
CA ARG A 167 14.87 18.78 8.99
C ARG A 167 13.67 19.70 9.27
N ALA A 168 12.64 19.62 8.43
CA ALA A 168 11.51 20.54 8.49
C ALA A 168 10.81 20.44 9.86
N ASN A 169 10.60 21.60 10.49
CA ASN A 169 9.68 21.68 11.61
C ASN A 169 8.25 21.60 11.07
N TYR A 170 7.39 20.81 11.70
CA TYR A 170 5.98 20.71 11.36
C TYR A 170 5.09 20.55 12.61
N LYS A 171 3.81 20.90 12.48
CA LYS A 171 2.74 20.64 13.46
C LYS A 171 1.61 19.94 12.72
N GLU A 172 1.00 18.94 13.33
CA GLU A 172 -0.09 18.19 12.74
C GLU A 172 -1.27 18.15 13.72
N ILE A 173 -2.47 18.42 13.23
CA ILE A 173 -3.72 18.47 14.01
C ILE A 173 -4.84 17.72 13.30
N GLY A 174 -5.88 17.33 14.05
CA GLY A 174 -6.96 16.49 13.54
C GLY A 174 -6.58 15.01 13.49
N HIS A 175 -7.25 14.26 12.62
CA HIS A 175 -7.26 12.79 12.64
C HIS A 175 -6.92 12.18 11.29
N LYS A 176 -6.15 11.08 11.32
CA LYS A 176 -5.96 10.19 10.16
C LYS A 176 -6.72 8.90 10.36
N TYR A 177 -7.21 8.32 9.27
CA TYR A 177 -8.02 7.10 9.29
C TYR A 177 -7.38 6.02 8.41
N TYR A 178 -7.06 4.89 9.03
CA TYR A 178 -6.50 3.72 8.36
C TYR A 178 -7.56 2.61 8.44
N PRO A 179 -8.00 2.02 7.30
CA PRO A 179 -8.99 0.96 7.35
C PRO A 179 -8.46 -0.26 8.10
N ALA A 180 -9.28 -0.77 9.02
CA ALA A 180 -9.12 -2.05 9.71
C ALA A 180 -9.94 -3.17 9.04
N GLY A 181 -11.01 -2.81 8.32
CA GLY A 181 -11.70 -3.68 7.36
C GLY A 181 -13.20 -3.39 7.22
N TRP A 182 -13.83 -4.04 6.25
CA TRP A 182 -15.24 -3.84 5.90
C TRP A 182 -16.10 -4.96 6.46
N LEU A 183 -17.14 -4.60 7.21
CA LEU A 183 -18.27 -5.48 7.50
C LEU A 183 -19.43 -5.15 6.55
N ASP A 184 -20.58 -5.81 6.70
CA ASP A 184 -21.72 -5.65 5.80
C ASP A 184 -22.42 -4.28 5.95
N ASP A 185 -22.39 -3.70 7.15
CA ASP A 185 -23.10 -2.46 7.55
C ASP A 185 -22.18 -1.34 8.08
N GLU A 186 -20.87 -1.58 8.18
CA GLU A 186 -19.89 -0.62 8.70
C GLU A 186 -18.47 -0.80 8.14
N LEU A 187 -17.69 0.27 8.24
CA LEU A 187 -16.24 0.30 7.99
C LEU A 187 -15.50 0.48 9.32
N LEU A 188 -14.69 -0.50 9.71
CA LEU A 188 -13.79 -0.40 10.85
C LEU A 188 -12.55 0.42 10.46
N LEU A 189 -12.19 1.41 11.29
CA LEU A 189 -11.04 2.28 11.08
C LEU A 189 -10.20 2.39 12.36
N VAL A 190 -8.88 2.40 12.21
CA VAL A 190 -7.97 2.96 13.20
C VAL A 190 -7.93 4.47 12.97
N GLU A 191 -8.46 5.22 13.92
CA GLU A 191 -8.25 6.66 14.00
C GLU A 191 -6.94 6.92 14.74
N THR A 192 -6.05 7.72 14.15
CA THR A 192 -4.84 8.20 14.81
C THR A 192 -4.86 9.71 15.01
N THR A 193 -4.32 10.14 16.15
CA THR A 193 -4.22 11.55 16.55
C THR A 193 -2.82 11.81 17.10
N LYS A 194 -2.13 12.84 16.61
CA LYS A 194 -0.85 13.29 17.18
C LYS A 194 -1.10 14.32 18.28
N ASP A 195 -0.22 14.39 19.29
CA ASP A 195 -0.20 15.54 20.20
C ASP A 195 -0.06 16.84 19.39
N GLU A 196 -0.82 17.90 19.71
CA GLU A 196 -0.83 19.16 18.93
C GLU A 196 0.41 20.04 19.19
N LYS A 197 1.61 19.48 19.00
CA LYS A 197 2.90 20.12 19.27
C LYS A 197 3.77 20.19 18.02
N MET A 198 4.90 20.89 18.14
CA MET A 198 5.90 21.02 17.09
C MET A 198 6.80 19.78 17.06
N TYR A 199 7.10 19.32 15.85
CA TYR A 199 7.92 18.16 15.54
C TYR A 199 9.01 18.53 14.55
N THR A 200 10.23 18.03 14.74
CA THR A 200 11.24 18.06 13.67
C THR A 200 11.17 16.74 12.90
N MET A 201 11.10 16.83 11.57
CA MET A 201 11.21 15.68 10.68
C MET A 201 12.51 14.90 10.98
N GLY A 202 12.42 13.59 11.21
CA GLY A 202 13.56 12.73 11.52
C GLY A 202 14.17 12.84 12.93
N GLN A 203 13.65 13.68 13.84
CA GLN A 203 14.13 13.71 15.24
C GLN A 203 13.16 13.03 16.21
N ASP A 204 13.59 11.89 16.74
CA ASP A 204 13.34 11.55 18.14
C ASP A 204 14.66 11.76 18.92
N ALA A 205 14.60 12.30 20.14
CA ALA A 205 15.77 12.39 21.02
C ALA A 205 16.21 11.01 21.54
N ALA A 206 15.29 10.03 21.57
CA ALA A 206 15.57 8.65 21.95
C ALA A 206 16.11 7.78 20.80
N VAL A 207 15.83 8.15 19.53
CA VAL A 207 16.19 7.35 18.35
C VAL A 207 16.96 8.20 17.35
N LYS A 208 18.27 7.94 17.24
CA LYS A 208 19.15 8.56 16.24
C LYS A 208 18.86 8.00 14.84
N ILE A 209 17.89 8.59 14.15
CA ILE A 209 17.67 8.36 12.72
C ILE A 209 18.44 9.45 11.96
N GLU A 210 19.53 9.09 11.30
CA GLU A 210 20.25 10.02 10.41
C GLU A 210 19.54 10.06 9.05
N GLU A 211 18.82 11.16 8.79
CA GLU A 211 18.30 11.65 7.51
C GLU A 211 17.70 10.66 6.47
N VAL A 212 16.56 11.08 5.89
CA VAL A 212 15.87 10.53 4.70
C VAL A 212 14.74 9.50 4.99
N LEU A 213 13.50 10.01 4.79
CA LEU A 213 12.25 9.31 4.42
C LEU A 213 11.41 8.53 5.46
N SER A 214 11.23 9.04 6.70
CA SER A 214 9.98 8.78 7.44
C SER A 214 9.48 9.98 8.26
N ILE A 215 8.15 10.10 8.35
CA ILE A 215 7.42 11.29 8.87
C ILE A 215 6.49 10.92 10.04
N GLU A 216 6.60 9.70 10.55
CA GLU A 216 5.74 9.17 11.59
C GLU A 216 6.47 9.25 12.94
N VAL A 217 5.77 9.80 13.94
CA VAL A 217 6.34 10.44 15.13
C VAL A 217 5.74 9.78 16.36
N PRO A 218 6.53 9.51 17.43
CA PRO A 218 6.17 8.54 18.47
C PRO A 218 4.95 8.93 19.31
N TYR A 219 4.52 10.18 19.22
CA TYR A 219 3.42 10.78 19.99
C TYR A 219 2.07 10.68 19.27
N ALA A 220 1.86 9.61 18.49
CA ALA A 220 0.57 9.29 17.90
C ALA A 220 -0.20 8.34 18.82
N THR A 221 -1.43 8.70 19.16
CA THR A 221 -2.40 7.82 19.81
C THR A 221 -3.25 7.11 18.75
N ALA A 222 -3.83 5.97 19.13
CA ALA A 222 -4.66 5.13 18.25
C ALA A 222 -5.94 4.74 18.98
N LYS A 223 -7.09 4.83 18.31
CA LYS A 223 -8.36 4.29 18.82
C LYS A 223 -9.12 3.55 17.72
N ALA A 224 -9.88 2.53 18.11
CA ALA A 224 -10.79 1.85 17.21
C ALA A 224 -12.08 2.66 17.07
N VAL A 225 -12.47 2.93 15.83
CA VAL A 225 -13.77 3.51 15.48
C VAL A 225 -14.46 2.69 14.40
N SER A 226 -15.77 2.79 14.36
CA SER A 226 -16.63 2.25 13.31
C SER A 226 -17.35 3.40 12.61
N PHE A 227 -17.33 3.38 11.28
CA PHE A 227 -18.12 4.27 10.43
C PHE A 227 -19.31 3.49 9.87
N SER A 228 -20.51 3.83 10.34
CA SER A 228 -21.77 3.19 9.94
C SER A 228 -22.11 3.52 8.49
N LEU A 229 -22.44 2.51 7.67
CA LEU A 229 -22.87 2.68 6.28
C LEU A 229 -24.38 2.88 6.14
N LYS A 230 -25.10 2.98 7.27
CA LYS A 230 -26.56 3.19 7.32
C LYS A 230 -26.94 4.65 7.56
N ASP A 231 -26.18 5.33 8.41
CA ASP A 231 -26.41 6.73 8.81
C ASP A 231 -25.15 7.61 8.70
N PHE A 232 -24.04 7.05 8.20
CA PHE A 232 -22.78 7.75 7.94
C PHE A 232 -22.18 8.41 9.18
N THR A 233 -22.42 7.82 10.35
CA THR A 233 -21.88 8.27 11.64
C THR A 233 -20.59 7.54 12.01
N LEU A 234 -19.64 8.27 12.60
CA LEU A 234 -18.42 7.71 13.18
C LEU A 234 -18.60 7.55 14.69
N SER A 235 -18.27 6.37 15.23
CA SER A 235 -18.41 6.06 16.65
C SER A 235 -17.25 5.19 17.18
N PRO A 236 -16.91 5.23 18.49
CA PRO A 236 -15.96 4.29 19.08
C PRO A 236 -16.45 2.84 18.98
N THR A 237 -15.52 1.87 18.87
CA THR A 237 -15.88 0.44 18.81
C THR A 237 -14.89 -0.47 19.52
N ASP A 238 -15.41 -1.50 20.21
CA ASP A 238 -14.61 -2.57 20.84
C ASP A 238 -14.46 -3.81 19.93
N LYS A 239 -14.94 -3.73 18.67
CA LYS A 239 -14.86 -4.84 17.71
C LYS A 239 -13.41 -5.26 17.45
N PHE A 240 -12.47 -4.32 17.49
CA PHE A 240 -11.04 -4.59 17.48
C PHE A 240 -10.27 -3.62 18.39
N LYS A 241 -9.00 -3.92 18.68
CA LYS A 241 -8.12 -3.12 19.56
C LYS A 241 -6.81 -2.76 18.83
N PRO A 242 -6.52 -1.48 18.57
CA PRO A 242 -5.25 -1.07 18.00
C PRO A 242 -4.11 -1.34 19.00
N LEU A 243 -3.04 -2.01 18.56
CA LEU A 243 -1.82 -2.17 19.37
C LEU A 243 -0.82 -1.02 19.16
N LYS A 244 -0.76 -0.48 17.93
CA LYS A 244 0.09 0.65 17.54
C LYS A 244 -0.71 1.59 16.63
N PRO A 245 -0.36 2.89 16.54
CA PRO A 245 -1.02 3.83 15.64
C PRO A 245 -0.76 3.53 14.15
N TRP A 246 0.43 3.06 13.77
CA TRP A 246 0.82 2.91 12.36
C TRP A 246 0.35 1.58 11.78
N THR A 247 -0.94 1.49 11.48
CA THR A 247 -1.54 0.32 10.81
C THR A 247 -1.17 0.32 9.34
N SER A 248 -0.44 -0.70 8.90
CA SER A 248 0.00 -0.85 7.50
C SER A 248 -0.82 -1.87 6.73
N TYR A 249 -1.35 -2.87 7.43
CA TYR A 249 -2.19 -3.92 6.86
C TYR A 249 -3.31 -4.29 7.82
N SER A 250 -4.44 -4.72 7.28
CA SER A 250 -5.52 -5.34 8.05
C SER A 250 -6.47 -6.10 7.12
N ASP A 251 -6.96 -7.25 7.55
CA ASP A 251 -8.02 -7.96 6.86
C ASP A 251 -9.05 -8.53 7.84
N THR A 252 -10.31 -8.21 7.58
CA THR A 252 -11.48 -8.67 8.35
C THR A 252 -11.76 -10.16 8.20
N GLN A 253 -11.31 -10.82 7.13
CA GLN A 253 -11.67 -12.21 6.85
C GLN A 253 -10.69 -13.24 7.45
N THR A 254 -9.42 -12.88 7.62
CA THR A 254 -8.45 -13.57 8.47
C THR A 254 -8.48 -13.06 9.91
N GLY A 255 -8.96 -11.83 10.12
CA GLY A 255 -9.00 -11.16 11.42
C GLY A 255 -7.62 -10.68 11.89
N ILE A 256 -6.70 -10.43 10.95
CA ILE A 256 -5.28 -10.12 11.20
C ILE A 256 -5.00 -8.66 10.89
N VAL A 257 -4.19 -8.03 11.75
CA VAL A 257 -3.72 -6.63 11.63
C VAL A 257 -2.20 -6.62 11.63
N GLY A 258 -1.62 -5.83 10.72
CA GLY A 258 -0.19 -5.60 10.62
C GLY A 258 0.17 -4.14 10.90
N TYR A 259 1.06 -3.93 11.86
CA TYR A 259 1.59 -2.61 12.21
C TYR A 259 3.03 -2.44 11.71
N PHE A 260 3.30 -1.24 11.19
CA PHE A 260 4.65 -0.73 11.09
C PHE A 260 5.07 -0.11 12.43
N ASP A 261 6.37 -0.05 12.65
CA ASP A 261 6.98 0.63 13.78
C ASP A 261 8.16 1.44 13.24
N PRO A 262 8.08 2.79 13.22
CA PRO A 262 9.15 3.63 12.70
C PRO A 262 10.43 3.57 13.55
N PHE A 263 10.38 2.98 14.75
CA PHE A 263 11.52 2.79 15.65
C PHE A 263 12.05 1.36 15.65
N TYR A 264 11.54 0.50 14.77
CA TYR A 264 12.07 -0.84 14.59
C TYR A 264 13.54 -0.76 14.17
N PRO A 265 14.47 -1.50 14.81
CA PRO A 265 15.92 -1.29 14.63
C PRO A 265 16.52 -1.80 13.28
N PHE A 266 15.80 -1.59 12.17
CA PHE A 266 16.28 -1.82 10.81
C PHE A 266 17.62 -1.12 10.58
N ARG A 267 18.59 -1.82 9.97
CA ARG A 267 19.93 -1.27 9.78
C ARG A 267 19.99 -0.47 8.47
N GLN A 268 19.86 0.84 8.61
CA GLN A 268 19.67 1.84 7.53
C GLN A 268 20.64 1.76 6.33
N PHE A 269 21.81 1.13 6.47
CA PHE A 269 22.81 0.99 5.38
C PHE A 269 22.44 0.02 4.28
N LEU A 270 21.37 -0.74 4.46
CA LEU A 270 20.97 -1.84 3.59
C LEU A 270 20.01 -1.41 2.46
N PHE A 271 19.80 -0.09 2.30
CA PHE A 271 19.07 0.53 1.19
C PHE A 271 17.74 -0.15 0.85
N ILE A 272 16.77 0.03 1.75
CA ILE A 272 15.36 -0.11 1.41
C ILE A 272 14.90 1.29 1.01
N ASP A 273 14.32 1.45 -0.19
CA ASP A 273 13.45 2.59 -0.48
C ASP A 273 12.36 2.58 0.60
N TYR A 274 12.45 3.52 1.55
CA TYR A 274 11.55 3.59 2.71
C TYR A 274 10.12 3.44 2.20
N PRO A 275 9.37 2.43 2.68
CA PRO A 275 8.22 1.93 1.94
C PRO A 275 7.23 3.05 1.66
N THR A 276 6.98 3.29 0.38
CA THR A 276 5.67 3.81 -0.05
C THR A 276 4.61 2.96 0.66
N TYR A 277 3.78 3.65 1.45
CA TYR A 277 3.03 3.09 2.58
C TYR A 277 2.50 1.66 2.38
N GLY A 278 2.80 0.76 3.31
CA GLY A 278 2.05 -0.50 3.49
C GLY A 278 2.83 -1.82 3.41
N SER A 279 4.09 -1.85 2.93
CA SER A 279 4.80 -3.12 2.66
C SER A 279 5.63 -3.71 3.81
N VAL A 280 6.05 -2.91 4.80
CA VAL A 280 6.83 -3.40 5.96
C VAL A 280 5.92 -3.55 7.17
N VAL A 281 5.64 -4.80 7.58
CA VAL A 281 4.89 -5.11 8.82
C VAL A 281 5.85 -5.69 9.86
N THR A 282 6.11 -4.89 10.88
CA THR A 282 7.00 -5.19 12.02
C THR A 282 6.33 -6.04 13.09
N THR A 283 5.00 -5.95 13.19
CA THR A 283 4.20 -6.64 14.20
C THR A 283 2.89 -7.10 13.57
N LEU A 284 2.62 -8.41 13.59
CA LEU A 284 1.32 -8.98 13.24
C LEU A 284 0.54 -9.32 14.51
N THR A 285 -0.78 -9.17 14.48
CA THR A 285 -1.66 -9.61 15.56
C THR A 285 -3.07 -9.93 15.05
N ASP A 286 -3.91 -10.48 15.91
CA ASP A 286 -5.36 -10.55 15.67
C ASP A 286 -6.08 -9.27 16.11
N PHE A 287 -7.34 -9.10 15.71
CA PHE A 287 -8.13 -7.93 16.10
C PHE A 287 -8.26 -7.69 17.61
N LYS A 288 -8.01 -8.67 18.48
CA LYS A 288 -8.10 -8.48 19.94
C LYS A 288 -6.75 -8.15 20.59
N GLY A 289 -5.65 -8.34 19.88
CA GLY A 289 -4.31 -8.19 20.42
C GLY A 289 -3.87 -9.40 21.26
N GLU A 290 -4.54 -10.55 21.11
CA GLU A 290 -4.32 -11.73 21.97
C GLU A 290 -3.16 -12.58 21.47
N LYS A 291 -3.07 -12.78 20.15
CA LYS A 291 -1.92 -13.43 19.50
C LYS A 291 -1.11 -12.40 18.74
N THR A 292 0.19 -12.32 18.99
CA THR A 292 1.09 -11.31 18.40
C THR A 292 2.41 -11.93 17.98
N TYR A 293 2.90 -11.56 16.79
CA TYR A 293 4.20 -11.95 16.25
C TYR A 293 5.06 -10.72 15.96
N ASP A 294 6.32 -10.79 16.37
CA ASP A 294 7.34 -9.78 16.12
C ASP A 294 8.27 -10.23 14.98
N LEU A 295 8.58 -9.32 14.05
CA LEU A 295 9.35 -9.60 12.85
C LEU A 295 10.82 -10.02 13.14
N TYR A 296 11.47 -9.52 14.20
CA TYR A 296 12.81 -9.97 14.59
C TYR A 296 12.79 -11.39 15.15
N GLU A 297 11.79 -11.75 15.94
CA GLU A 297 11.64 -13.12 16.43
C GLU A 297 11.36 -14.09 15.27
N LEU A 298 10.48 -13.73 14.34
CA LEU A 298 10.27 -14.50 13.10
C LEU A 298 11.57 -14.62 12.28
N ALA A 299 12.36 -13.55 12.19
CA ALA A 299 13.61 -13.56 11.43
C ALA A 299 14.67 -14.53 11.98
N LYS A 300 14.70 -14.78 13.30
CA LYS A 300 15.62 -15.76 13.92
C LYS A 300 15.34 -17.20 13.47
N GLU A 301 14.09 -17.53 13.15
CA GLU A 301 13.68 -18.84 12.65
C GLU A 301 13.70 -18.89 11.11
N ALA A 302 13.27 -17.80 10.44
CA ALA A 302 13.18 -17.71 8.98
C ALA A 302 14.55 -17.68 8.28
N LEU A 303 15.51 -16.90 8.79
CA LEU A 303 16.84 -16.75 8.20
C LEU A 303 17.81 -17.87 8.60
N PRO A 304 18.95 -18.04 7.90
CA PRO A 304 20.00 -18.94 8.35
C PRO A 304 20.66 -18.46 9.65
N LYS A 305 21.21 -19.40 10.44
CA LYS A 305 21.70 -19.18 11.81
C LYS A 305 22.61 -17.97 11.99
N ASP A 306 23.45 -17.66 11.01
CA ASP A 306 24.47 -16.61 11.08
C ASP A 306 24.07 -15.31 10.36
N TYR A 307 22.77 -15.12 10.10
CA TYR A 307 22.21 -13.92 9.46
C TYR A 307 21.38 -13.08 10.43
N VAL A 308 21.15 -11.81 10.08
CA VAL A 308 20.23 -10.87 10.73
C VAL A 308 19.26 -10.31 9.71
N LEU A 309 18.09 -9.88 10.18
CA LEU A 309 17.09 -9.16 9.38
C LEU A 309 17.71 -7.92 8.73
N GLY A 310 17.60 -7.82 7.40
CA GLY A 310 17.89 -6.63 6.62
C GLY A 310 16.60 -5.88 6.29
N ASP A 311 15.81 -6.47 5.40
CA ASP A 311 14.47 -6.02 4.98
C ASP A 311 13.45 -7.14 5.22
N SER A 312 12.17 -6.79 5.36
CA SER A 312 11.10 -7.73 5.08
C SER A 312 9.87 -7.02 4.53
N LYS A 313 9.34 -7.62 3.47
CA LYS A 313 8.05 -7.26 2.90
C LYS A 313 7.02 -8.27 3.36
N PHE A 314 6.03 -7.79 4.10
CA PHE A 314 4.83 -8.56 4.35
C PHE A 314 4.02 -8.58 3.06
N CYS A 315 3.72 -9.77 2.58
CA CYS A 315 2.99 -9.93 1.34
C CYS A 315 1.49 -9.80 1.62
N GLY A 316 0.96 -10.50 2.62
CA GLY A 316 -0.47 -10.55 2.92
C GLY A 316 -0.83 -11.77 3.76
N ALA A 317 -2.04 -11.80 4.31
CA ALA A 317 -2.61 -12.98 4.94
C ALA A 317 -3.63 -13.69 4.03
N MET A 318 -4.03 -14.90 4.40
CA MET A 318 -5.15 -15.64 3.82
C MET A 318 -5.68 -16.71 4.78
N VAL A 319 -6.84 -17.26 4.47
CA VAL A 319 -7.24 -18.60 4.95
C VAL A 319 -6.90 -19.61 3.85
N ASP A 320 -6.12 -20.64 4.17
CA ASP A 320 -5.74 -21.71 3.23
C ASP A 320 -6.86 -22.77 3.06
N GLN A 321 -6.67 -23.67 2.09
CA GLN A 321 -7.61 -24.76 1.79
C GLN A 321 -7.87 -25.72 2.97
N ASN A 322 -7.04 -25.70 4.01
CA ASN A 322 -7.19 -26.48 5.24
C ASN A 322 -7.78 -25.65 6.39
N GLY A 323 -8.21 -24.41 6.12
CA GLY A 323 -8.74 -23.47 7.11
C GLY A 323 -7.67 -22.73 7.93
N ARG A 324 -6.37 -22.86 7.61
CA ARG A 324 -5.29 -22.23 8.38
C ARG A 324 -5.13 -20.78 7.99
N ARG A 325 -4.95 -19.90 8.98
CA ARG A 325 -4.63 -18.50 8.73
C ARG A 325 -3.13 -18.37 8.44
N MET A 326 -2.77 -18.14 7.18
CA MET A 326 -1.39 -18.09 6.72
C MET A 326 -0.97 -16.66 6.39
N CYS A 327 0.17 -16.22 6.92
CA CYS A 327 0.76 -14.90 6.73
C CYS A 327 2.05 -15.01 5.91
N TYR A 328 2.10 -14.43 4.72
CA TYR A 328 3.22 -14.58 3.80
C TYR A 328 4.20 -13.42 3.89
N TYR A 329 5.48 -13.77 3.86
CA TYR A 329 6.59 -12.83 3.92
C TYR A 329 7.63 -13.14 2.85
N CYS A 330 8.25 -12.09 2.35
CA CYS A 330 9.58 -12.15 1.78
C CYS A 330 10.54 -11.42 2.71
N MET A 331 11.64 -12.07 3.08
CA MET A 331 12.59 -11.55 4.04
C MET A 331 14.01 -11.61 3.46
N GLN A 332 14.73 -10.50 3.62
CA GLN A 332 16.13 -10.39 3.28
C GLN A 332 16.96 -10.47 4.58
N GLY A 333 18.02 -11.26 4.54
CA GLY A 333 18.98 -11.42 5.61
C GLY A 333 20.39 -11.03 5.16
N TYR A 334 21.13 -10.42 6.08
CA TYR A 334 22.56 -10.14 5.91
C TYR A 334 23.39 -10.96 6.90
N PRO A 335 24.63 -11.37 6.55
CA PRO A 335 25.49 -12.07 7.48
C PRO A 335 25.78 -11.20 8.72
N LYS A 336 25.76 -11.80 9.92
CA LYS A 336 26.04 -11.12 11.21
C LYS A 336 27.35 -10.35 11.21
N GLU A 337 28.32 -10.75 10.41
CA GLU A 337 29.59 -10.03 10.22
C GLU A 337 29.39 -8.58 9.76
N ILE A 338 28.32 -8.26 9.02
CA ILE A 338 28.02 -6.90 8.58
C ILE A 338 27.92 -5.92 9.78
N LEU A 339 27.53 -6.41 10.96
CA LEU A 339 27.39 -5.62 12.19
C LEU A 339 28.72 -5.00 12.66
N LYS A 340 29.87 -5.51 12.21
CA LYS A 340 31.19 -4.93 12.52
C LYS A 340 31.46 -3.62 11.78
N TYR A 341 30.86 -3.45 10.60
CA TYR A 341 31.13 -2.32 9.71
C TYR A 341 30.24 -1.12 10.04
N LYS A 342 30.75 0.09 9.79
CA LYS A 342 30.03 1.33 10.04
C LYS A 342 29.06 1.70 8.91
N PRO A 343 28.14 2.64 9.19
CA PRO A 343 27.61 3.57 8.18
C PRO A 343 28.57 3.87 7.04
N ASN A 344 28.17 3.55 5.80
CA ASN A 344 28.87 3.92 4.57
C ASN A 344 30.35 3.50 4.47
N ASP A 345 30.76 2.46 5.19
CA ASP A 345 32.13 1.94 5.20
C ASP A 345 32.56 1.55 3.76
N PRO A 346 33.64 2.14 3.20
CA PRO A 346 34.09 1.85 1.85
C PRO A 346 34.51 0.38 1.69
N VAL A 347 35.00 -0.28 2.74
CA VAL A 347 35.34 -1.72 2.69
C VAL A 347 34.10 -2.57 2.39
N TRP A 348 32.92 -2.13 2.85
CA TRP A 348 31.65 -2.77 2.54
C TRP A 348 31.09 -2.34 1.17
N ARG A 349 31.22 -1.07 0.77
CA ARG A 349 30.73 -0.56 -0.54
C ARG A 349 31.58 -1.01 -1.74
N GLU A 350 32.87 -1.24 -1.56
CA GLU A 350 33.86 -1.49 -2.62
C GLU A 350 34.27 -2.97 -2.72
N SER A 351 33.87 -3.83 -1.77
CA SER A 351 34.18 -5.26 -1.86
C SER A 351 33.38 -5.91 -2.99
N TYR A 352 34.06 -6.61 -3.90
CA TYR A 352 33.41 -7.38 -4.97
C TYR A 352 34.05 -8.78 -5.10
N PRO A 353 33.28 -9.87 -4.87
CA PRO A 353 31.95 -9.87 -4.27
C PRO A 353 32.00 -9.33 -2.83
N PRO A 354 30.96 -8.62 -2.35
CA PRO A 354 30.92 -8.14 -0.98
C PRO A 354 30.90 -9.27 0.07
N ILE A 355 31.17 -8.88 1.31
CA ILE A 355 30.89 -9.60 2.58
C ILE A 355 29.56 -10.38 2.48
N PRO A 356 29.45 -11.62 3.03
CA PRO A 356 28.81 -12.74 2.35
C PRO A 356 27.40 -12.50 1.77
N ARG A 357 27.13 -13.21 0.68
CA ARG A 357 25.87 -13.22 -0.09
C ARG A 357 24.63 -12.92 0.76
N GLU A 358 23.88 -11.90 0.35
CA GLU A 358 22.54 -11.64 0.88
C GLU A 358 21.62 -12.85 0.72
N GLU A 359 20.93 -13.23 1.79
CA GLU A 359 19.97 -14.34 1.74
C GLU A 359 18.54 -13.82 1.66
N TYR A 360 17.73 -14.48 0.86
CA TYR A 360 16.35 -14.17 0.58
C TYR A 360 15.51 -15.41 0.87
N VAL A 361 14.49 -15.25 1.72
CA VAL A 361 13.60 -16.33 2.13
C VAL A 361 12.15 -15.91 1.89
N VAL A 362 11.42 -16.71 1.13
CA VAL A 362 9.97 -16.64 1.03
C VAL A 362 9.39 -17.68 1.98
N PHE A 363 8.53 -17.25 2.90
CA PHE A 363 7.92 -18.14 3.89
C PHE A 363 6.47 -17.76 4.21
N GLY A 364 5.75 -18.75 4.74
CA GLY A 364 4.42 -18.60 5.34
C GLY A 364 4.52 -18.85 6.84
N LEU A 365 4.00 -17.92 7.63
CA LEU A 365 3.71 -18.11 9.03
C LEU A 365 2.30 -18.67 9.16
N ASP A 366 2.15 -19.86 9.74
CA ASP A 366 0.86 -20.31 10.26
C ASP A 366 0.55 -19.44 11.49
N PHE A 367 -0.34 -18.46 11.32
CA PHE A 367 -0.67 -17.48 12.35
C PHE A 367 -1.30 -18.13 13.58
N ASP A 368 -1.90 -19.33 13.45
CA ASP A 368 -2.54 -19.97 14.59
C ASP A 368 -1.61 -20.80 15.44
N THR A 369 -0.62 -21.45 14.84
CA THR A 369 0.38 -22.29 15.54
C THR A 369 1.73 -21.60 15.76
N GLY A 370 1.99 -20.48 15.08
CA GLY A 370 3.29 -19.79 15.07
C GLY A 370 4.37 -20.46 14.24
N LYS A 371 4.04 -21.51 13.48
CA LYS A 371 5.01 -22.31 12.73
C LYS A 371 5.39 -21.65 11.40
N ILE A 372 6.69 -21.61 11.08
CA ILE A 372 7.17 -21.14 9.77
C ILE A 372 7.29 -22.30 8.76
N GLU A 373 6.73 -22.08 7.57
CA GLU A 373 6.88 -22.90 6.37
C GLU A 373 7.74 -22.14 5.34
N LYS A 374 8.98 -22.57 5.09
CA LYS A 374 9.85 -21.96 4.08
C LYS A 374 9.54 -22.53 2.70
N TYR A 375 9.27 -21.65 1.73
CA TYR A 375 8.85 -22.02 0.37
C TYR A 375 10.01 -21.95 -0.62
N MET A 376 10.76 -20.85 -0.64
CA MET A 376 11.95 -20.70 -1.49
C MET A 376 13.08 -19.95 -0.78
N THR A 377 14.32 -20.41 -1.00
CA THR A 377 15.57 -19.71 -0.69
C THR A 377 16.14 -18.98 -1.91
N THR A 378 17.16 -18.15 -1.69
CA THR A 378 17.91 -17.45 -2.75
C THR A 378 18.36 -18.37 -3.88
N ASP A 379 18.86 -19.57 -3.57
CA ASP A 379 19.31 -20.53 -4.59
C ASP A 379 18.16 -21.09 -5.42
N GLN A 380 17.02 -21.36 -4.79
CA GLN A 380 15.83 -21.84 -5.50
C GLN A 380 15.27 -20.74 -6.41
N ILE A 381 15.20 -19.49 -5.93
CA ILE A 381 14.77 -18.33 -6.72
C ILE A 381 15.71 -18.12 -7.92
N ILE A 382 17.02 -18.09 -7.70
CA ILE A 382 18.01 -17.93 -8.78
C ILE A 382 17.96 -19.11 -9.76
N SER A 383 17.71 -20.33 -9.29
CA SER A 383 17.54 -21.51 -10.17
C SER A 383 16.30 -21.37 -11.05
N GLU A 384 15.15 -20.94 -10.52
CA GLU A 384 13.93 -20.72 -11.31
C GLU A 384 14.07 -19.56 -12.30
N VAL A 385 14.71 -18.44 -11.91
CA VAL A 385 15.04 -17.34 -12.84
C VAL A 385 15.95 -17.85 -13.96
N LYS A 386 16.99 -18.64 -13.65
CA LYS A 386 17.86 -19.26 -14.67
C LYS A 386 17.10 -20.24 -15.57
N ARG A 387 16.13 -21.01 -15.04
CA ARG A 387 15.31 -21.93 -15.83
C ARG A 387 14.40 -21.19 -16.81
N LEU A 388 13.78 -20.09 -16.38
CA LEU A 388 12.91 -19.26 -17.23
C LEU A 388 13.68 -18.46 -18.28
N TYR A 389 14.96 -18.17 -18.03
CA TYR A 389 15.82 -17.33 -18.88
C TYR A 389 16.86 -18.12 -19.69
N GLY A 390 16.90 -19.45 -19.51
CA GLY A 390 18.08 -20.26 -19.80
C GLY A 390 18.15 -20.84 -21.20
N GLU A 391 18.82 -20.14 -22.12
CA GLU A 391 19.76 -20.78 -23.08
C GLU A 391 20.68 -19.77 -23.78
N GLN A 392 20.25 -18.50 -23.89
CA GLN A 392 20.87 -17.54 -24.82
C GLN A 392 22.13 -16.82 -24.32
N HIS A 393 22.45 -16.85 -23.02
CA HIS A 393 23.53 -16.05 -22.44
C HIS A 393 24.38 -16.81 -21.42
N LYS A 394 25.68 -16.97 -21.71
CA LYS A 394 26.70 -17.40 -20.75
C LYS A 394 27.18 -16.18 -19.93
N ASN A 395 27.64 -16.40 -18.70
CA ASN A 395 28.18 -15.37 -17.78
C ASN A 395 27.18 -14.28 -17.37
N VAL A 396 26.06 -14.72 -16.76
CA VAL A 396 25.00 -13.85 -16.25
C VAL A 396 25.00 -13.81 -14.73
N GLU A 397 24.95 -12.60 -14.17
CA GLU A 397 24.80 -12.34 -12.73
C GLU A 397 23.34 -11.91 -12.46
N ILE A 398 22.70 -12.49 -11.44
CA ILE A 398 21.29 -12.23 -11.10
C ILE A 398 21.24 -11.54 -9.75
N LEU A 399 20.69 -10.34 -9.74
CA LEU A 399 20.45 -9.53 -8.55
C LEU A 399 18.94 -9.45 -8.32
N ILE A 400 18.48 -9.89 -7.15
CA ILE A 400 17.11 -9.63 -6.69
C ILE A 400 17.07 -8.16 -6.25
N ARG A 401 16.08 -7.37 -6.70
CA ARG A 401 15.94 -5.95 -6.34
C ARG A 401 14.69 -5.62 -5.53
N GLY A 402 13.81 -6.59 -5.31
CA GLY A 402 12.73 -6.45 -4.34
C GLY A 402 11.52 -7.33 -4.63
N PHE A 403 10.70 -7.52 -3.61
CA PHE A 403 9.44 -8.23 -3.70
C PHE A 403 8.27 -7.24 -3.78
N GLY A 404 7.14 -7.70 -4.31
CA GLY A 404 5.85 -7.03 -4.30
C GLY A 404 4.82 -7.83 -3.48
N GLY A 405 3.80 -7.14 -3.00
CA GLY A 405 2.80 -7.70 -2.08
C GLY A 405 1.90 -8.77 -2.69
N VAL A 406 1.21 -9.50 -1.80
CA VAL A 406 0.10 -10.40 -2.12
C VAL A 406 -1.20 -9.62 -2.02
N ALA A 407 -2.12 -9.87 -2.95
CA ALA A 407 -3.48 -9.40 -2.81
C ALA A 407 -4.38 -10.41 -2.12
N ASP A 408 -4.91 -10.00 -0.97
CA ASP A 408 -5.73 -10.79 -0.04
C ASP A 408 -6.96 -11.45 -0.70
N GLY A 409 -7.50 -10.82 -1.75
CA GLY A 409 -8.53 -11.44 -2.57
C GLY A 409 -8.07 -12.75 -3.22
N ILE A 410 -6.92 -12.73 -3.90
CA ILE A 410 -6.37 -13.77 -4.79
C ILE A 410 -6.29 -15.13 -4.10
N THR A 411 -5.85 -15.07 -2.87
CA THR A 411 -5.19 -16.17 -2.15
C THR A 411 -6.10 -17.38 -1.96
N LYS A 412 -7.36 -17.14 -1.59
CA LYS A 412 -8.36 -18.16 -1.18
C LYS A 412 -8.69 -19.18 -2.27
N GLU A 413 -8.44 -18.85 -3.54
CA GLU A 413 -8.81 -19.69 -4.69
C GLU A 413 -7.62 -20.08 -5.58
N THR A 414 -6.59 -19.23 -5.71
CA THR A 414 -5.42 -19.51 -6.57
C THR A 414 -4.09 -19.59 -5.83
N GLY A 415 -4.09 -19.44 -4.51
CA GLY A 415 -2.87 -19.32 -3.70
C GLY A 415 -2.25 -17.91 -3.74
N PRO A 416 -1.26 -17.63 -2.87
CA PRO A 416 -0.64 -16.31 -2.74
C PRO A 416 0.10 -15.84 -4.02
N LEU A 417 -0.34 -14.73 -4.62
CA LEU A 417 0.42 -14.07 -5.67
C LEU A 417 1.49 -13.17 -5.06
N ILE A 418 2.68 -13.70 -4.81
CA ILE A 418 3.86 -12.88 -4.49
C ILE A 418 4.52 -12.49 -5.82
N THR A 419 4.98 -11.24 -5.96
CA THR A 419 5.79 -10.81 -7.11
C THR A 419 7.23 -10.47 -6.69
N ILE A 420 8.18 -10.54 -7.63
CA ILE A 420 9.60 -10.25 -7.41
C ILE A 420 10.22 -9.61 -8.66
N GLY A 421 10.91 -8.50 -8.46
CA GLY A 421 11.74 -7.85 -9.47
C GLY A 421 13.17 -8.37 -9.40
N CYS A 422 13.64 -8.99 -10.49
CA CYS A 422 15.02 -9.45 -10.62
C CYS A 422 15.71 -8.68 -11.75
N VAL A 423 16.88 -8.12 -11.46
CA VAL A 423 17.79 -7.54 -12.45
C VAL A 423 18.76 -8.62 -12.92
N ILE A 424 18.73 -8.88 -14.20
CA ILE A 424 19.64 -9.78 -14.89
C ILE A 424 20.76 -8.92 -15.50
N MET A 425 21.98 -9.11 -15.02
CA MET A 425 23.17 -8.38 -15.45
C MET A 425 24.02 -9.27 -16.36
N HIS A 426 24.15 -8.83 -17.61
CA HIS A 426 25.00 -9.47 -18.61
C HIS A 426 26.38 -8.82 -18.60
N LYS A 427 27.43 -9.62 -18.37
CA LYS A 427 28.82 -9.18 -18.56
C LYS A 427 29.22 -9.49 -20.00
N ILE A 428 29.20 -8.47 -20.85
CA ILE A 428 29.59 -8.55 -22.26
C ILE A 428 30.73 -7.55 -22.44
N ASP A 429 31.95 -8.07 -22.36
CA ASP A 429 33.20 -7.33 -22.18
C ASP A 429 33.11 -6.34 -20.99
N GLU A 430 33.91 -5.27 -20.97
CA GLU A 430 33.94 -4.28 -19.86
C GLU A 430 32.63 -3.46 -19.74
N SER A 431 31.61 -3.76 -20.55
CA SER A 431 30.29 -3.14 -20.49
C SER A 431 29.24 -4.06 -19.85
N SER A 432 28.59 -3.60 -18.78
CA SER A 432 27.45 -4.28 -18.19
C SER A 432 26.13 -3.84 -18.85
N LYS A 433 25.31 -4.81 -19.27
CA LYS A 433 23.92 -4.55 -19.70
C LYS A 433 22.95 -5.14 -18.69
N ASN A 434 22.08 -4.29 -18.16
CA ASN A 434 21.11 -4.64 -17.13
C ASN A 434 19.71 -4.74 -17.74
N ILE A 435 19.01 -5.85 -17.50
CA ILE A 435 17.62 -6.03 -17.90
C ILE A 435 16.82 -6.43 -16.66
N THR A 436 15.79 -5.64 -16.32
CA THR A 436 14.86 -5.97 -15.23
C THR A 436 13.72 -6.81 -15.74
N TYR A 437 13.47 -7.94 -15.09
CA TYR A 437 12.30 -8.79 -15.27
C TYR A 437 11.49 -8.84 -13.97
N VAL A 438 10.18 -9.04 -14.13
CA VAL A 438 9.26 -9.24 -13.01
C VAL A 438 8.77 -10.67 -13.10
N TYR A 439 8.75 -11.35 -11.96
CA TYR A 439 8.24 -12.70 -11.82
C TYR A 439 7.14 -12.72 -10.77
N LYS A 440 6.25 -13.70 -10.86
CA LYS A 440 5.32 -14.07 -9.80
C LYS A 440 5.62 -15.47 -9.32
N PHE A 441 5.48 -15.70 -8.01
CA PHE A 441 5.50 -17.04 -7.43
C PHE A 441 4.17 -17.72 -7.73
N VAL A 442 4.24 -19.00 -8.09
CA VAL A 442 3.08 -19.83 -8.45
C VAL A 442 3.22 -21.25 -7.89
N GLY A 443 2.12 -22.00 -7.92
CA GLY A 443 2.03 -23.35 -7.35
C GLY A 443 1.57 -23.34 -5.88
N SER A 444 1.00 -24.45 -5.42
CA SER A 444 0.42 -24.58 -4.07
C SER A 444 1.44 -24.50 -2.92
N LYS A 445 2.74 -24.47 -3.24
CA LYS A 445 3.85 -24.29 -2.31
C LYS A 445 4.75 -23.10 -2.64
N LEU A 446 4.32 -22.21 -3.55
CA LEU A 446 5.12 -21.08 -4.04
C LEU A 446 6.52 -21.48 -4.53
N ASP A 447 6.66 -22.66 -5.12
CA ASP A 447 7.95 -23.30 -5.43
C ASP A 447 8.45 -23.04 -6.86
N LYS A 448 7.71 -22.23 -7.64
CA LYS A 448 7.95 -21.94 -9.06
C LYS A 448 7.75 -20.47 -9.37
N LEU A 449 8.40 -20.02 -10.45
CA LEU A 449 8.19 -18.67 -10.99
C LEU A 449 7.52 -18.70 -12.37
N GLU A 450 6.77 -17.64 -12.67
CA GLU A 450 6.26 -17.27 -13.99
C GLU A 450 6.62 -15.80 -14.27
N VAL A 451 6.91 -15.46 -15.54
CA VAL A 451 7.20 -14.07 -15.95
C VAL A 451 5.92 -13.23 -15.96
N VAL A 452 6.01 -11.99 -15.49
CA VAL A 452 4.97 -10.96 -15.61
C VAL A 452 5.37 -10.00 -16.73
N GLU A 453 4.44 -9.67 -17.62
CA GLU A 453 4.67 -8.74 -18.73
C GLU A 453 4.97 -7.33 -18.21
N LYS A 454 5.86 -6.61 -18.91
CA LYS A 454 6.55 -5.43 -18.37
C LYS A 454 5.67 -4.18 -18.20
N ASP A 455 4.58 -4.09 -18.97
CA ASP A 455 3.76 -2.88 -19.08
C ASP A 455 2.81 -2.66 -17.89
N TYR A 456 2.72 -3.61 -16.96
CA TYR A 456 1.74 -3.58 -15.86
C TYR A 456 2.20 -2.88 -14.57
N MET A 457 3.48 -2.49 -14.44
CA MET A 457 4.09 -2.13 -13.14
C MET A 457 4.18 -0.62 -12.80
N MET A 458 3.60 0.28 -13.61
CA MET A 458 3.86 1.73 -13.53
C MET A 458 2.86 2.55 -12.66
N SER A 459 2.11 1.93 -11.75
CA SER A 459 1.19 2.65 -10.85
C SER A 459 1.08 1.95 -9.49
N PRO A 460 0.83 2.69 -8.39
CA PRO A 460 0.68 2.09 -7.06
C PRO A 460 -0.52 1.14 -7.07
N PHE A 461 -0.24 -0.15 -6.88
CA PHE A 461 -1.27 -1.18 -6.81
C PHE A 461 -2.06 -1.02 -5.51
N PHE A 462 -3.31 -0.57 -5.61
CA PHE A 462 -4.23 -0.60 -4.47
C PHE A 462 -4.78 -2.02 -4.33
N ILE A 463 -4.47 -2.62 -3.19
CA ILE A 463 -4.72 -4.02 -2.89
C ILE A 463 -5.42 -4.07 -1.54
N ARG A 464 -6.76 -4.08 -1.57
CA ARG A 464 -7.68 -4.52 -0.51
C ARG A 464 -8.94 -5.05 -1.17
#